data_AF-A0A6A7LLT0-F1
#
_entry.id   AF-A0A6A7LLT0-F1
#
_cell.length_a   1.000
_cell.length_b   1.000
_cell.length_c   1.000
_cell.angle_alpha   90.00
_cell.angle_beta   90.00
_cell.angle_gamma   90.00
#
_symmetry.space_group_name_H-M   'P 1'
#
loop_
_entity.id
_entity.type
_entity.pdbx_description
1 polymer ?
#
loop_
_entity_poly.entity_id
_entity_poly.type
_entity_poly.pdbx_seq_one_letter_code
_entity_poly.pdbx_strand_id
1 'polypeptide(L)' 'MLTNEENEYLCRVGSGTPSVLGMMGLALGDRGGEIGFVVARAAWGKGYATEALRAVLDAALATPELHRV' A
#
# COMPACT_ATOMS: atom_id res chain seq x y z
N MET A 1 16.84 17.30 -2.05
CA MET A 1 17.38 15.94 -2.25
C MET A 1 16.98 15.15 -1.00
N LEU A 2 15.69 14.82 -0.90
CA LEU A 2 15.17 13.99 0.19
C LEU A 2 15.39 12.54 -0.24
N THR A 3 16.01 11.78 0.64
CA THR A 3 16.36 10.37 0.48
C THR A 3 15.12 9.52 0.25
N ASN A 4 15.17 8.65 -0.75
CA ASN A 4 14.18 7.59 -1.05
C ASN A 4 13.98 6.67 0.17
N GLU A 5 13.20 7.08 1.16
CA GLU A 5 12.56 6.14 2.07
C GLU A 5 11.29 5.64 1.37
N GLU A 6 11.46 4.62 0.54
CA GLU A 6 10.35 3.87 -0.04
C GLU A 6 9.65 3.11 1.09
N ASN A 7 8.48 3.61 1.52
CA ASN A 7 7.68 2.91 2.51
C ASN A 7 6.93 1.77 1.83
N GLU A 8 7.46 0.56 1.97
CA GLU A 8 6.82 -0.67 1.50
C GLU A 8 5.82 -1.21 2.55
N TYR A 9 4.56 -1.38 2.16
CA TYR A 9 3.50 -1.91 3.00
C TYR A 9 3.06 -3.31 2.53
N LEU A 10 3.38 -4.33 3.31
CA LEU A 10 2.98 -5.70 2.99
C LEU A 10 1.52 -5.95 3.39
N CYS A 11 0.68 -6.35 2.43
CA CYS A 11 -0.69 -6.76 2.72
C CYS A 11 -0.74 -8.25 3.07
N ARG A 12 -1.17 -8.56 4.30
CA ARG A 12 -1.39 -9.93 4.78
C ARG A 12 -2.88 -10.14 5.01
N VAL A 13 -3.46 -11.14 4.34
CA VAL A 13 -4.88 -11.48 4.47
C VAL A 13 -4.99 -12.93 4.92
N GLY A 14 -5.81 -13.22 5.93
CA GLY A 14 -6.03 -14.60 6.34
C GLY A 14 -7.23 -14.82 7.25
N SER A 15 -8.04 -15.82 6.92
CA SER A 15 -8.77 -16.63 7.89
C SER A 15 -8.19 -18.05 7.85
N GLY A 16 -7.40 -18.42 8.86
CA GLY A 16 -6.55 -19.63 8.87
C GLY A 16 -5.05 -19.27 8.94
N THR A 17 -4.16 -20.13 8.41
CA THR A 17 -2.72 -19.83 8.33
C THR A 17 -2.50 -18.56 7.52
N PRO A 18 -1.90 -17.50 8.10
CA PRO A 18 -1.77 -16.24 7.40
C PRO A 18 -0.89 -16.40 6.16
N SER A 19 -1.46 -16.06 5.00
CA SER A 19 -0.79 -16.16 3.71
C SER A 19 -0.59 -14.75 3.15
N VAL A 20 0.59 -14.48 2.59
CA VAL A 20 0.84 -13.22 1.89
C VAL A 20 0.21 -13.32 0.51
N LEU A 21 -0.75 -12.43 0.23
CA LEU A 21 -1.47 -12.42 -1.06
C LEU A 21 -0.92 -11.37 -2.03
N GLY A 22 0.03 -10.54 -1.60
CA GLY A 22 0.53 -9.44 -2.41
C GLY A 22 1.36 -8.45 -1.62
N MET A 23 1.72 -7.36 -2.28
CA MET A 23 2.48 -6.23 -1.74
C MET A 23 1.86 -4.93 -2.25
N MET A 24 1.99 -3.87 -1.45
CA MET A 24 1.66 -2.52 -1.85
C MET A 24 2.76 -1.56 -1.38
N GLY A 25 3.24 -0.69 -2.24
CA GLY A 25 4.28 0.29 -1.92
C GLY A 25 3.74 1.70 -2.04
N LEU A 26 4.25 2.60 -1.20
CA LEU A 26 4.09 4.04 -1.33
C LEU A 26 5.45 4.66 -1.61
N ALA A 27 5.60 5.22 -2.80
CA ALA A 27 6.76 6.04 -3.15
C ALA A 27 6.42 7.52 -2.89
N LEU A 28 7.26 8.23 -2.15
CA LEU A 28 7.10 9.66 -1.91
C LEU A 28 7.94 10.45 -2.91
N GLY A 29 7.34 11.47 -3.55
CA GLY A 29 8.02 12.39 -4.45
C GLY A 29 7.69 13.85 -4.16
N ASP A 30 8.40 14.76 -4.84
CA ASP A 30 8.32 16.22 -4.61
C ASP A 30 6.91 16.82 -4.73
N ARG A 31 5.98 16.12 -5.38
CA ARG A 31 4.60 16.60 -5.61
C ARG A 31 3.52 15.71 -5.00
N GLY A 32 3.86 14.66 -4.25
CA GLY A 32 2.89 13.72 -3.69
C GLY A 32 3.41 12.29 -3.67
N GLY A 33 2.55 11.36 -3.23
CA GLY A 33 2.83 9.93 -3.20
C GLY A 33 2.35 9.22 -4.46
N GLU A 34 2.95 8.07 -4.77
CA GLU A 34 2.44 7.12 -5.77
C GLU A 34 2.29 5.73 -5.15
N ILE A 35 1.19 5.05 -5.47
CA ILE A 35 0.95 3.67 -5.01
C ILE A 35 1.24 2.67 -6.12
N GLY A 36 2.13 1.73 -5.81
CA GLY A 36 2.28 0.49 -6.58
C GLY A 36 1.68 -0.68 -5.82
N PHE A 37 1.06 -1.64 -6.50
CA PHE A 37 0.64 -2.88 -5.85
C PHE A 37 0.69 -4.09 -6.79
N VAL A 38 0.88 -5.25 -6.18
CA VAL A 38 0.75 -6.56 -6.83
C VAL A 38 -0.05 -7.47 -5.91
N VAL A 39 -1.06 -8.13 -6.46
CA VAL A 39 -1.88 -9.11 -5.74
C VAL A 39 -1.92 -10.40 -6.55
N ALA A 40 -1.83 -11.55 -5.88
CA ALA A 40 -1.92 -12.86 -6.48
C ALA A 40 -3.19 -12.99 -7.35
N ARG A 41 -3.05 -13.53 -8.56
CA ARG A 41 -4.15 -13.66 -9.53
C ARG A 41 -5.41 -14.32 -8.93
N ALA A 42 -5.23 -15.35 -8.09
CA ALA A 42 -6.31 -16.08 -7.43
C ALA A 42 -7.10 -15.26 -6.39
N ALA A 43 -6.59 -14.09 -6.01
CA ALA A 43 -7.19 -13.16 -5.07
C ALA A 43 -7.91 -11.97 -5.75
N TRP A 44 -7.84 -11.88 -7.09
CA TRP A 44 -8.50 -10.79 -7.82
C TRP A 44 -10.03 -10.89 -7.72
N GLY A 45 -10.71 -9.75 -7.80
CA GLY A 45 -12.17 -9.66 -7.70
C GLY A 45 -12.74 -9.82 -6.29
N LYS A 46 -11.90 -9.99 -5.27
CA LYS A 46 -12.32 -10.18 -3.86
C LYS A 46 -12.22 -8.91 -2.99
N GLY A 47 -11.74 -7.81 -3.56
CA GLY A 47 -11.62 -6.52 -2.85
C GLY A 47 -10.35 -6.34 -1.99
N TYR A 48 -9.48 -7.36 -1.88
CA TYR A 48 -8.29 -7.29 -1.02
C TYR A 48 -7.32 -6.15 -1.35
N ALA A 49 -7.12 -5.86 -2.65
CA ALA A 49 -6.29 -4.71 -3.05
C ALA A 49 -6.87 -3.39 -2.52
N THR A 50 -8.20 -3.23 -2.57
CA THR A 50 -8.89 -2.04 -2.09
C THR A 50 -8.88 -1.94 -0.57
N GLU A 51 -9.08 -3.05 0.13
CA GLU A 51 -8.99 -3.10 1.59
C GLU A 51 -7.58 -2.71 2.06
N ALA A 52 -6.56 -3.30 1.45
CA ALA A 52 -5.17 -2.97 1.73
C ALA A 52 -4.90 -1.48 1.46
N LEU A 53 -5.33 -0.97 0.31
CA LEU A 53 -5.12 0.42 -0.10
C LEU A 53 -5.68 1.41 0.92
N ARG A 54 -6.86 1.14 1.49
CA ARG A 54 -7.41 2.01 2.54
C ARG A 54 -6.49 2.12 3.75
N ALA A 55 -5.94 1.01 4.22
CA ALA A 55 -5.00 1.02 5.35
C ALA A 55 -3.72 1.82 5.03
N VAL A 56 -3.21 1.75 3.80
CA VAL A 56 -2.05 2.56 3.41
C VAL A 56 -2.42 4.03 3.25
N LEU A 57 -3.56 4.37 2.68
CA LEU A 57 -4.01 5.76 2.58
C LEU A 57 -4.23 6.38 3.96
N ASP A 58 -4.78 5.64 4.92
CA ASP A 58 -4.96 6.10 6.30
C ASP A 58 -3.60 6.42 6.96
N ALA A 59 -2.58 5.58 6.73
CA ALA A 59 -1.22 5.84 7.23
C ALA A 59 -0.53 6.99 6.49
N ALA A 60 -0.69 7.05 5.17
CA ALA A 60 -0.03 8.03 4.30
C ALA A 60 -0.58 9.43 4.57
N LEU A 61 -1.90 9.60 4.59
CA LEU A 61 -2.55 10.90 4.78
C LEU A 61 -2.49 11.41 6.22
N ALA A 62 -2.08 10.58 7.18
CA ALA A 62 -1.70 11.04 8.50
C ALA A 62 -0.36 11.81 8.50
N THR A 63 0.40 11.78 7.41
CA THR A 63 1.68 12.49 7.25
C THR A 63 1.45 13.92 6.76
N PRO A 64 1.77 14.97 7.55
CA PRO A 64 1.42 16.37 7.23
C PRO A 64 1.98 16.89 5.90
N GLU A 65 3.12 16.36 5.46
CA GLU A 65 3.82 16.76 4.24
C GLU A 65 3.22 16.11 2.98
N LEU A 66 2.34 15.11 3.14
CA LEU A 66 1.75 14.35 2.04
C LEU A 66 0.35 14.89 1.69
N HIS A 67 0.31 15.82 0.75
CA HIS A 67 -0.95 16.46 0.34
C HIS A 67 -1.82 15.62 -0.60
N ARG A 68 -1.23 14.66 -1.31
CA ARG A 68 -1.93 13.76 -2.23
C ARG A 68 -1.16 12.46 -2.44
N VAL A 69 -1.89 11.43 -2.83
CA VAL A 69 -1.42 10.11 -3.27
C VAL A 69 -2.15 9.74 -4.56
#